data_AF-A0AAV6WEG2-F1
#
_entry.id   AF-A0AAV6WEG2-F1
#
_cell.length_a   1.000
_cell.length_b   1.000
_cell.length_c   1.000
_cell.angle_alpha   90.00
_cell.angle_beta   90.00
_cell.angle_gamma   90.00
#
_symmetry.space_group_name_H-M   'P 1'
#
loop_
_entity.id
_entity.type
_entity.pdbx_description
1 polymer ?
#
loop_
_entity_poly.entity_id
_entity_poly.type
_entity_poly.pdbx_seq_one_letter_code
_entity_poly.pdbx_strand_id
1 'polypeptide(L)'
;MASVSGGGGGFDKVALISSGGGGFDKVALISSGGGGFDFRRRKTLKKAQAEESKMEAASSSFRKEIYTIEIVLAAANGGIKKAIKGIGEGDGVIIVDHGSRRKESNLMLNDFVVMFQEKTKYPIVEPAHMELAEPSIKDAFSSCVQQGAQCVIVSPFFLFPGRHWHQDIPSLTAEAATEHPGISYFVTALLGLHELLVDVVNDRINHCLSHVAGEEDECSVCAGTQKCRVYNEGS
;
A
#
# COMPACT_ATOMS: atom_id res chain seq x y z
N MET A 1 -67.01 -2.23 -2.61
CA MET A 1 -66.79 -2.49 -1.17
C MET A 1 -65.36 -2.96 -0.98
N ALA A 2 -64.74 -2.48 0.10
CA ALA A 2 -63.40 -2.80 0.62
C ALA A 2 -62.17 -2.29 -0.16
N SER A 3 -61.62 -1.20 0.39
CA SER A 3 -60.22 -0.76 0.36
C SER A 3 -59.30 -1.68 1.18
N VAL A 4 -57.99 -1.69 0.90
CA VAL A 4 -56.89 -1.21 1.79
C VAL A 4 -55.49 -1.60 1.23
N SER A 5 -54.66 -0.55 1.12
CA SER A 5 -53.19 -0.36 1.07
C SER A 5 -52.16 -1.49 0.88
N GLY A 6 -51.12 -1.15 0.12
CA GLY A 6 -49.72 -1.37 0.52
C GLY A 6 -48.88 -2.19 -0.45
N GLY A 7 -47.99 -1.55 -1.19
CA GLY A 7 -46.98 -2.24 -2.00
C GLY A 7 -46.04 -1.26 -2.69
N GLY A 8 -44.85 -1.06 -2.11
CA GLY A 8 -43.79 -0.25 -2.70
C GLY A 8 -43.31 -0.87 -4.03
N GLY A 9 -43.39 -0.09 -5.10
CA GLY A 9 -42.72 -0.41 -6.36
C GLY A 9 -41.23 -0.11 -6.22
N GLY A 10 -40.47 -1.11 -5.76
CA GLY A 10 -39.02 -1.09 -5.79
C GLY A 10 -38.50 -1.08 -7.23
N PHE A 11 -37.50 -0.24 -7.49
CA PHE A 11 -36.72 -0.33 -8.73
C PHE A 11 -35.73 -1.49 -8.57
N ASP A 12 -36.00 -2.60 -9.24
CA ASP A 12 -35.07 -3.72 -9.26
C ASP A 12 -34.11 -3.61 -10.46
N LYS A 13 -32.83 -3.53 -10.10
CA LYS A 13 -31.61 -3.77 -10.89
C LYS A 13 -30.96 -2.54 -11.54
N VAL A 14 -29.87 -2.12 -10.90
CA VAL A 14 -28.79 -1.32 -11.49
C VAL A 14 -27.89 -2.28 -12.29
N ALA A 15 -27.68 -2.01 -13.57
CA ALA A 15 -26.70 -2.73 -14.38
C ALA A 15 -25.49 -1.83 -14.63
N LEU A 16 -24.31 -2.30 -14.23
CA LEU A 16 -23.04 -1.69 -14.59
C LEU A 16 -22.69 -2.13 -16.01
N ILE A 17 -22.65 -1.17 -16.95
CA ILE A 17 -22.22 -1.43 -18.32
C ILE A 17 -20.75 -1.01 -18.42
N SER A 18 -19.88 -1.99 -18.64
CA SER A 18 -18.46 -1.77 -18.91
C SER A 18 -18.29 -1.25 -20.34
N SER A 19 -17.91 0.01 -20.50
CA SER A 19 -17.35 0.51 -21.76
C SER A 19 -15.83 0.36 -21.65
N GLY A 20 -15.25 -0.52 -22.47
CA GLY A 20 -13.84 -0.89 -22.43
C GLY A 20 -12.91 0.32 -22.26
N GLY A 21 -12.14 0.30 -21.17
CA GLY A 21 -11.25 1.37 -20.75
C GLY A 21 -11.36 1.69 -19.27
N GLY A 22 -11.00 0.74 -18.39
CA GLY A 22 -10.50 0.98 -17.02
C GLY A 22 -11.32 1.80 -16.01
N GLY A 23 -12.54 2.26 -16.30
CA GLY A 23 -13.36 3.07 -15.39
C GLY A 23 -14.87 2.94 -15.65
N PHE A 24 -15.68 3.02 -14.58
CA PHE A 24 -17.15 3.00 -14.68
C PHE A 24 -17.70 4.42 -14.85
N ASP A 25 -17.76 4.93 -16.09
CA ASP A 25 -18.11 6.34 -16.30
C ASP A 25 -19.61 6.66 -16.39
N LYS A 26 -20.50 5.66 -16.50
CA LYS A 26 -21.96 5.94 -16.63
C LYS A 26 -22.84 4.88 -15.96
N VAL A 27 -23.66 5.34 -15.02
CA VAL A 27 -24.84 4.61 -14.54
C VAL A 27 -26.01 4.91 -15.47
N ALA A 28 -26.49 3.90 -16.21
CA ALA A 28 -27.70 4.01 -17.01
C ALA A 28 -28.89 3.38 -16.26
N LEU A 29 -29.92 4.19 -15.97
CA LEU A 29 -31.19 3.69 -15.46
C LEU A 29 -32.03 3.20 -16.65
N ILE A 30 -32.24 1.89 -16.77
CA ILE A 30 -33.11 1.32 -17.79
C ILE A 30 -34.53 1.24 -17.22
N SER A 31 -35.46 2.00 -17.81
CA SER A 31 -36.88 1.86 -17.52
C SER A 31 -37.46 0.73 -18.38
N SER A 32 -38.04 -0.28 -17.74
CA SER A 32 -38.90 -1.26 -18.40
C SER A 32 -40.25 -0.62 -18.73
N GLY A 33 -40.28 0.16 -19.80
CA GLY A 33 -41.50 0.76 -20.34
C GLY A 33 -41.19 1.67 -21.51
N GLY A 34 -41.61 1.27 -22.72
CA GLY A 34 -41.43 2.08 -23.92
C GLY A 34 -42.17 3.42 -23.84
N GLY A 35 -41.50 4.51 -24.21
CA GLY A 35 -42.14 5.81 -24.51
C GLY A 35 -41.32 7.04 -24.08
N GLY A 36 -40.90 7.83 -25.06
CA GLY A 36 -40.77 9.30 -24.98
C GLY A 36 -39.68 9.91 -24.07
N PHE A 37 -38.69 10.58 -24.68
CA PHE A 37 -37.71 11.43 -24.01
C PHE A 37 -38.37 12.75 -23.55
N ASP A 38 -38.39 13.06 -22.24
CA ASP A 38 -38.82 14.37 -21.70
C ASP A 38 -37.73 15.05 -20.85
N PHE A 39 -37.65 16.36 -21.03
CA PHE A 39 -36.63 17.32 -20.63
C PHE A 39 -36.76 17.71 -19.15
N ARG A 40 -36.20 16.91 -18.24
CA ARG A 40 -35.98 17.32 -16.82
C ARG A 40 -34.57 16.99 -16.32
N ARG A 41 -33.54 17.41 -17.07
CA ARG A 41 -32.12 17.38 -16.66
C ARG A 41 -31.71 18.72 -16.05
N ARG A 42 -31.71 18.85 -14.70
CA ARG A 42 -30.87 19.85 -13.97
C ARG A 42 -30.94 19.73 -12.44
N LYS A 43 -32.00 19.15 -11.86
CA LYS A 43 -32.11 18.95 -10.40
C LYS A 43 -31.47 17.65 -9.88
N THR A 44 -31.11 16.71 -10.75
CA THR A 44 -30.57 15.39 -10.39
C THR A 44 -29.04 15.33 -10.31
N LEU A 45 -28.31 16.11 -11.11
CA LEU A 45 -26.82 16.11 -11.08
C LEU A 45 -26.25 16.63 -9.76
N LYS A 46 -26.78 17.73 -9.21
CA LYS A 46 -26.29 18.29 -7.94
C LYS A 46 -26.54 17.37 -6.75
N LYS A 47 -27.61 16.56 -6.82
CA LYS A 47 -27.95 15.59 -5.77
C LYS A 47 -27.02 14.36 -5.84
N ALA A 48 -26.70 13.90 -7.06
CA ALA A 48 -25.75 12.81 -7.29
C ALA A 48 -24.32 13.21 -6.88
N GLN A 49 -23.84 14.40 -7.26
CA GLN A 49 -22.51 14.89 -6.86
C GLN A 49 -22.39 15.08 -5.33
N ALA A 50 -23.47 15.50 -4.67
CA ALA A 50 -23.49 15.63 -3.22
C ALA A 50 -23.55 14.27 -2.47
N GLU A 51 -24.07 13.22 -3.10
CA GLU A 51 -24.04 11.85 -2.55
C GLU A 51 -22.69 11.17 -2.83
N GLU A 52 -22.07 11.42 -3.98
CA GLU A 52 -20.72 10.99 -4.33
C GLU A 52 -19.66 11.54 -3.36
N SER A 53 -19.64 12.86 -3.13
CA SER A 53 -18.74 13.46 -2.12
C SER A 53 -19.03 13.00 -0.69
N LYS A 54 -20.27 12.60 -0.37
CA LYS A 54 -20.62 12.02 0.94
C LYS A 54 -20.11 10.58 1.08
N MET A 55 -20.16 9.79 0.01
CA MET A 55 -19.58 8.43 -0.01
C MET A 55 -18.05 8.46 0.03
N GLU A 56 -17.42 9.41 -0.63
CA GLU A 56 -15.97 9.61 -0.60
C GLU A 56 -15.49 10.09 0.79
N ALA A 57 -16.21 11.04 1.38
CA ALA A 57 -15.95 11.48 2.76
C ALA A 57 -16.24 10.39 3.79
N ALA A 58 -17.29 9.57 3.59
CA ALA A 58 -17.59 8.43 4.45
C ALA A 58 -16.52 7.33 4.33
N SER A 59 -16.01 7.05 3.12
CA SER A 59 -14.89 6.12 2.89
C SER A 59 -13.59 6.63 3.52
N SER A 60 -13.29 7.92 3.40
CA SER A 60 -12.12 8.56 4.02
C SER A 60 -12.20 8.56 5.55
N SER A 61 -13.38 8.84 6.11
CA SER A 61 -13.61 8.85 7.56
C SER A 61 -13.58 7.43 8.14
N PHE A 62 -14.13 6.45 7.42
CA PHE A 62 -14.11 5.03 7.80
C PHE A 62 -12.70 4.42 7.66
N ARG A 63 -11.92 4.81 6.63
CA ARG A 63 -10.49 4.47 6.50
C ARG A 63 -9.66 5.10 7.62
N LYS A 64 -9.98 6.32 8.06
CA LYS A 64 -9.31 6.96 9.22
C LYS A 64 -9.63 6.27 10.55
N GLU A 65 -10.88 5.90 10.80
CA GLU A 65 -11.25 5.16 12.02
C GLU A 65 -10.61 3.76 12.08
N ILE A 66 -10.44 3.10 10.93
CA ILE A 66 -9.76 1.79 10.84
C ILE A 66 -8.24 1.89 10.97
N TYR A 67 -7.58 2.96 10.52
CA TYR A 67 -6.13 3.17 10.79
C TYR A 67 -5.83 3.61 12.22
N THR A 68 -6.85 4.07 12.95
CA THR A 68 -6.76 4.37 14.38
C THR A 68 -7.17 3.17 15.23
N ILE A 69 -7.19 1.96 14.65
CA ILE A 69 -7.26 0.71 15.40
C ILE A 69 -6.10 0.71 16.40
N GLU A 70 -6.48 0.87 17.65
CA GLU A 70 -5.69 0.73 18.86
C GLU A 70 -4.61 -0.34 18.74
N ILE A 71 -3.35 0.09 18.51
CA ILE A 71 -2.19 -0.63 19.03
C ILE A 71 -2.17 -0.36 20.54
N VAL A 72 -3.14 -0.95 21.25
CA VAL A 72 -3.07 -1.13 22.70
C VAL A 72 -2.29 -2.42 22.93
N LEU A 73 -0.96 -2.31 22.91
CA LEU A 73 -0.11 -3.28 23.58
C LEU A 73 -0.07 -2.86 25.06
N ALA A 74 -0.81 -3.61 25.87
CA ALA A 74 -0.83 -3.47 27.32
C ALA A 74 0.60 -3.61 27.85
N ALA A 75 1.15 -2.50 28.36
CA ALA A 75 2.42 -2.47 29.06
C ALA A 75 2.24 -3.15 30.43
N ALA A 76 2.88 -4.31 30.64
CA ALA A 76 3.40 -4.64 31.96
C ALA A 76 4.67 -3.80 32.14
N ASN A 77 4.50 -2.65 32.81
CA ASN A 77 5.52 -1.72 33.30
C ASN A 77 6.29 -0.91 32.24
N GLY A 78 5.76 0.28 31.90
CA GLY A 78 6.61 1.34 31.33
C GLY A 78 6.10 2.08 30.09
N GLY A 79 4.79 2.34 29.97
CA GLY A 79 4.27 3.56 29.34
C GLY A 79 4.57 3.84 27.86
N ILE A 80 3.85 3.17 26.95
CA ILE A 80 3.53 3.76 25.65
C ILE A 80 2.40 4.78 25.88
N LYS A 81 2.77 6.02 26.25
CA LYS A 81 1.83 7.15 26.45
C LYS A 81 2.02 8.22 25.37
N LYS A 82 1.88 7.85 24.10
CA LYS A 82 1.58 8.80 23.04
C LYS A 82 0.95 8.02 21.89
N ALA A 83 -0.22 8.47 21.43
CA ALA A 83 -0.75 8.00 20.16
C ALA A 83 0.35 8.25 19.09
N ILE A 84 0.93 7.18 18.56
CA ILE A 84 1.95 7.27 17.51
C ILE A 84 1.26 7.91 16.30
N LYS A 85 1.54 9.18 16.05
CA LYS A 85 0.98 9.92 14.92
C LYS A 85 2.10 10.17 13.92
N GLY A 86 2.43 9.14 13.15
CA GLY A 86 3.54 9.15 12.18
C GLY A 86 4.91 8.93 12.81
N ILE A 87 5.95 8.92 11.97
CA ILE A 87 7.36 8.80 12.34
C ILE A 87 7.87 10.17 12.82
N GLY A 88 8.44 10.21 14.02
CA GLY A 88 9.01 11.41 14.65
C GLY A 88 10.51 11.57 14.46
N GLU A 89 11.07 12.68 14.98
CA GLU A 89 12.51 12.99 14.87
C GLU A 89 13.42 12.04 15.66
N GLY A 90 12.87 11.36 16.68
CA GLY A 90 13.58 10.37 17.49
C GLY A 90 13.37 8.93 17.03
N ASP A 91 12.79 8.72 15.85
CA ASP A 91 12.45 7.40 15.34
C ASP A 91 13.46 6.97 14.25
N GLY A 92 13.89 5.71 14.32
CA GLY A 92 14.64 5.05 13.25
C GLY A 92 13.76 4.08 12.48
N VAL A 93 13.90 4.04 11.15
CA VAL A 93 13.18 3.08 10.31
C VAL A 93 14.16 2.08 9.73
N ILE A 94 13.89 0.79 9.88
CA ILE A 94 14.64 -0.29 9.23
C ILE A 94 13.76 -0.89 8.14
N ILE A 95 14.26 -0.96 6.91
CA ILE A 95 13.58 -1.65 5.81
C ILE A 95 14.25 -3.01 5.60
N VAL A 96 13.49 -4.08 5.78
CA VAL A 96 14.02 -5.45 5.84
C VAL A 96 13.59 -6.26 4.63
N ASP A 97 14.53 -6.89 3.91
CA ASP A 97 14.23 -7.97 2.96
C ASP A 97 14.85 -9.32 3.38
N HIS A 98 14.81 -10.33 2.52
CA HIS A 98 15.41 -11.64 2.82
C HIS A 98 16.95 -11.63 2.76
N GLY A 99 17.53 -10.69 2.03
CA GLY A 99 18.87 -10.77 1.48
C GLY A 99 18.93 -11.70 0.27
N SER A 100 20.01 -11.57 -0.49
CA SER A 100 20.31 -12.38 -1.65
C SER A 100 21.78 -12.76 -1.66
N ARG A 101 22.07 -13.95 -2.20
CA ARG A 101 23.44 -14.37 -2.50
C ARG A 101 24.07 -13.53 -3.62
N ARG A 102 23.25 -12.83 -4.41
CA ARG A 102 23.71 -11.92 -5.47
C ARG A 102 23.86 -10.52 -4.89
N LYS A 103 25.08 -10.01 -4.87
CA LYS A 103 25.40 -8.69 -4.30
C LYS A 103 24.60 -7.57 -4.95
N GLU A 104 24.38 -7.65 -6.26
CA GLU A 104 23.62 -6.65 -7.01
C GLU A 104 22.17 -6.54 -6.52
N SER A 105 21.57 -7.65 -6.07
CA SER A 105 20.23 -7.63 -5.50
C SER A 105 20.17 -6.91 -4.16
N ASN A 106 21.20 -7.06 -3.32
CA ASN A 106 21.25 -6.38 -2.02
C ASN A 106 21.45 -4.86 -2.19
N LEU A 107 22.21 -4.45 -3.21
CA LEU A 107 22.38 -3.03 -3.53
C LEU A 107 21.07 -2.34 -3.91
N MET A 108 20.13 -3.05 -4.53
CA MET A 108 18.81 -2.48 -4.84
C MET A 108 18.01 -2.08 -3.59
N LEU A 109 18.18 -2.80 -2.47
CA LEU A 109 17.55 -2.40 -1.21
C LEU A 109 18.17 -1.09 -0.68
N ASN A 110 19.50 -0.94 -0.80
CA ASN A 110 20.18 0.29 -0.40
C ASN A 110 19.69 1.48 -1.24
N ASP A 111 19.60 1.32 -2.56
CA ASP A 111 19.05 2.34 -3.45
C ASP A 111 17.60 2.68 -3.08
N PHE A 112 16.80 1.67 -2.75
CA PHE A 112 15.43 1.88 -2.28
C PHE A 112 15.36 2.65 -0.95
N VAL A 113 16.22 2.35 0.02
CA VAL A 113 16.31 3.07 1.29
C VAL A 113 16.67 4.55 1.06
N VAL A 114 17.62 4.84 0.17
CA VAL A 114 17.96 6.22 -0.20
C VAL A 114 16.76 6.93 -0.81
N MET A 115 16.10 6.32 -1.81
CA MET A 115 14.89 6.90 -2.42
C MET A 115 13.79 7.12 -1.38
N PHE A 116 13.59 6.17 -0.47
CA PHE A 116 12.58 6.24 0.59
C PHE A 116 12.89 7.38 1.57
N GLN A 117 14.13 7.49 2.01
CA GLN A 117 14.58 8.57 2.90
C GLN A 117 14.47 9.94 2.23
N GLU A 118 14.85 10.05 0.96
CA GLU A 118 14.70 11.28 0.19
C GLU A 118 13.24 11.69 0.00
N LYS A 119 12.34 10.73 -0.19
CA LYS A 119 10.91 10.98 -0.37
C LYS A 119 10.21 11.35 0.93
N THR A 120 10.53 10.67 2.03
CA THR A 120 9.85 10.81 3.33
C THR A 120 10.49 11.88 4.22
N LYS A 121 11.77 12.19 4.00
CA LYS A 121 12.60 13.05 4.85
C LYS A 121 12.75 12.54 6.28
N TYR A 122 12.56 11.23 6.52
CA TYR A 122 12.84 10.65 7.82
C TYR A 122 14.35 10.73 8.13
N PRO A 123 14.71 11.07 9.38
CA PRO A 123 16.10 11.37 9.72
C PRO A 123 16.98 10.12 9.67
N ILE A 124 16.47 8.98 10.12
CA ILE A 124 17.20 7.72 10.25
C ILE A 124 16.45 6.63 9.49
N VAL A 125 17.05 6.13 8.40
CA VAL A 125 16.52 5.00 7.63
C VAL A 125 17.67 4.05 7.29
N GLU A 126 17.57 2.80 7.70
CA GLU A 126 18.60 1.78 7.52
C GLU A 126 18.07 0.59 6.69
N PRO A 127 18.86 0.03 5.76
CA PRO A 127 18.56 -1.27 5.17
C PRO A 127 18.89 -2.40 6.15
N ALA A 128 18.20 -3.52 6.04
CA ALA A 128 18.61 -4.76 6.68
C ALA A 128 18.21 -5.98 5.85
N HIS A 129 18.96 -7.06 6.03
CA HIS A 129 18.71 -8.35 5.43
C HIS A 129 18.50 -9.39 6.54
N MET A 130 17.59 -10.33 6.31
CA MET A 130 17.20 -11.29 7.33
C MET A 130 18.22 -12.43 7.53
N GLU A 131 18.85 -12.93 6.46
CA GLU A 131 19.72 -14.12 6.56
C GLU A 131 20.89 -14.14 5.56
N LEU A 132 20.67 -13.70 4.32
CA LEU A 132 21.58 -14.01 3.21
C LEU A 132 22.63 -12.94 2.91
N ALA A 133 22.58 -11.80 3.61
CA ALA A 133 23.42 -10.65 3.34
C ALA A 133 23.54 -9.78 4.59
N GLU A 134 24.47 -8.83 4.54
CA GLU A 134 24.68 -7.81 5.56
C GLU A 134 24.33 -6.43 4.98
N PRO A 135 23.82 -5.49 5.80
CA PRO A 135 23.70 -5.56 7.27
C PRO A 135 22.52 -6.42 7.75
N SER A 136 22.69 -7.09 8.89
CA SER A 136 21.62 -7.82 9.58
C SER A 136 20.62 -6.88 10.26
N ILE A 137 19.46 -7.41 10.69
CA ILE A 137 18.48 -6.64 11.50
C ILE A 137 19.15 -6.09 12.77
N LYS A 138 20.05 -6.86 13.38
CA LYS A 138 20.78 -6.45 14.59
C LYS A 138 21.74 -5.29 14.32
N ASP A 139 22.45 -5.33 13.20
CA ASP A 139 23.38 -4.26 12.82
C ASP A 139 22.63 -2.97 12.51
N ALA A 140 21.54 -3.05 11.74
CA ALA A 140 20.70 -1.91 11.42
C ALA A 140 20.04 -1.31 12.68
N PHE A 141 19.57 -2.14 13.61
CA PHE A 141 19.02 -1.69 14.90
C PHE A 141 20.07 -0.91 15.69
N SER A 142 21.27 -1.47 15.80
CA SER A 142 22.38 -0.82 16.50
C SER A 142 22.78 0.49 15.83
N SER A 143 22.77 0.54 14.50
CA SER A 143 23.01 1.76 13.72
C SER A 143 21.97 2.84 14.02
N CYS A 144 20.67 2.50 14.02
CA CYS A 144 19.62 3.45 14.38
C CYS A 144 19.83 4.03 15.79
N VAL A 145 20.14 3.18 16.77
CA VAL A 145 20.37 3.62 18.16
C VAL A 145 21.61 4.52 18.26
N GLN A 146 22.70 4.20 17.58
CA GLN A 146 23.92 5.03 17.54
C GLN A 146 23.66 6.42 16.92
N GLN A 147 22.72 6.51 15.98
CA GLN A 147 22.27 7.76 15.37
C GLN A 147 21.28 8.54 16.26
N GLY A 148 20.90 8.00 17.41
CA GLY A 148 20.07 8.66 18.40
C GLY A 148 18.59 8.28 18.38
N ALA A 149 18.21 7.21 17.69
CA ALA A 149 16.84 6.71 17.72
C ALA A 149 16.45 6.25 19.14
N GLN A 150 15.27 6.67 19.59
CA GLN A 150 14.62 6.28 20.85
C GLN A 150 13.53 5.23 20.61
N CYS A 151 13.05 5.13 19.35
CA CYS A 151 12.15 4.09 18.87
C CYS A 151 12.63 3.57 17.52
N VAL A 152 12.58 2.25 17.31
CA VAL A 152 12.96 1.61 16.04
C VAL A 152 11.74 0.95 15.39
N ILE A 153 11.39 1.38 14.18
CA ILE A 153 10.31 0.83 13.36
C ILE A 153 10.91 -0.12 12.33
N VAL A 154 10.59 -1.40 12.42
CA VAL A 154 11.06 -2.43 11.49
C VAL A 154 9.97 -2.72 10.48
N SER A 155 10.25 -2.44 9.21
CA SER A 155 9.30 -2.53 8.10
C SER A 155 9.70 -3.63 7.10
N PRO A 156 8.98 -4.77 7.06
CA PRO A 156 9.25 -5.83 6.09
C PRO A 156 8.91 -5.40 4.65
N PHE A 157 9.87 -5.53 3.74
CA PHE A 157 9.73 -5.26 2.31
C PHE A 157 9.30 -6.51 1.54
N PHE A 158 8.13 -7.07 1.91
CA PHE A 158 7.58 -8.30 1.33
C PHE A 158 6.17 -8.10 0.77
N LEU A 159 5.88 -8.75 -0.36
CA LEU A 159 4.56 -8.69 -1.00
C LEU A 159 3.54 -9.67 -0.40
N PHE A 160 4.00 -10.84 0.07
CA PHE A 160 3.11 -11.89 0.56
C PHE A 160 3.47 -12.33 1.97
N PRO A 161 2.46 -12.66 2.80
CA PRO A 161 2.71 -13.20 4.13
C PRO A 161 3.32 -14.59 4.06
N GLY A 162 4.16 -14.89 5.05
CA GLY A 162 4.85 -16.17 5.22
C GLY A 162 5.43 -16.28 6.62
N ARG A 163 6.15 -17.38 6.89
CA ARG A 163 6.80 -17.63 8.20
C ARG A 163 7.67 -16.44 8.64
N HIS A 164 8.39 -15.85 7.69
CA HIS A 164 9.32 -14.74 7.92
C HIS A 164 8.69 -13.51 8.55
N TRP A 165 7.47 -13.16 8.15
CA TRP A 165 6.75 -12.04 8.74
C TRP A 165 6.14 -12.39 10.10
N HIS A 166 5.57 -13.59 10.25
CA HIS A 166 4.87 -13.98 11.48
C HIS A 166 5.80 -14.31 12.65
N GLN A 167 7.02 -14.77 12.38
CA GLN A 167 7.89 -15.34 13.40
C GLN A 167 9.30 -14.75 13.34
N ASP A 168 9.95 -14.82 12.18
CA ASP A 168 11.39 -14.58 12.12
C ASP A 168 11.75 -13.10 12.34
N ILE A 169 11.16 -12.15 11.62
CA ILE A 169 11.44 -10.71 11.81
C ILE A 169 11.11 -10.24 13.23
N PRO A 170 9.93 -10.53 13.81
CA PRO A 170 9.64 -10.18 15.20
C PRO A 170 10.66 -10.77 16.19
N SER A 171 11.06 -12.03 16.00
CA SER A 171 12.05 -12.69 16.86
C SER A 171 13.42 -12.04 16.76
N LEU A 172 13.93 -11.82 15.54
CA LEU A 172 15.24 -11.20 15.30
C LEU A 172 15.28 -9.75 15.81
N THR A 173 14.17 -9.01 15.65
CA THR A 173 14.05 -7.65 16.18
C THR A 173 14.06 -7.65 17.71
N ALA A 174 13.33 -8.58 18.34
CA ALA A 174 13.31 -8.71 19.79
C ALA A 174 14.70 -9.08 20.35
N GLU A 175 15.43 -9.97 19.67
CA GLU A 175 16.80 -10.32 20.02
C GLU A 175 17.74 -9.11 19.94
N ALA A 176 17.70 -8.36 18.83
CA ALA A 176 18.49 -7.14 18.65
C ALA A 176 18.18 -6.10 19.76
N ALA A 177 16.91 -5.93 20.12
CA ALA A 177 16.49 -4.98 21.15
C ALA A 177 17.03 -5.33 22.55
N THR A 178 17.38 -6.59 22.84
CA THR A 178 17.94 -6.97 24.15
C THR A 178 19.29 -6.29 24.45
N GLU A 179 20.02 -5.88 23.41
CA GLU A 179 21.31 -5.20 23.53
C GLU A 179 21.15 -3.69 23.79
N HIS A 180 19.95 -3.15 23.64
CA HIS A 180 19.65 -1.71 23.70
C HIS A 180 18.52 -1.42 24.70
N PRO A 181 18.74 -1.61 26.02
CA PRO A 181 17.71 -1.42 27.03
C PRO A 181 17.20 0.03 27.03
N GLY A 182 15.87 0.19 27.00
CA GLY A 182 15.21 1.50 26.98
C GLY A 182 14.83 2.00 25.59
N ILE A 183 15.24 1.31 24.53
CA ILE A 183 14.79 1.60 23.16
C ILE A 183 13.47 0.88 22.89
N SER A 184 12.45 1.62 22.47
CA SER A 184 11.18 1.05 22.04
C SER A 184 11.30 0.51 20.61
N TYR A 185 10.50 -0.48 20.23
CA TYR A 185 10.46 -0.93 18.84
C TYR A 185 9.07 -1.39 18.42
N PHE A 186 8.83 -1.37 17.11
CA PHE A 186 7.58 -1.78 16.49
C PHE A 186 7.85 -2.44 15.14
N VAL A 187 7.20 -3.57 14.86
CA VAL A 187 7.27 -4.24 13.55
C VAL A 187 5.99 -3.92 12.78
N THR A 188 6.10 -3.34 11.59
CA THR A 188 4.94 -2.98 10.77
C THR A 188 4.33 -4.20 10.07
N ALA A 189 3.15 -4.00 9.48
CA ALA A 189 2.70 -4.89 8.42
C ALA A 189 3.70 -4.87 7.25
N LEU A 190 3.81 -5.99 6.54
CA LEU A 190 4.45 -6.06 5.22
C LEU A 190 3.64 -5.27 4.17
N LEU A 191 4.22 -5.06 2.98
CA LEU A 191 3.56 -4.32 1.90
C LEU A 191 2.21 -4.93 1.53
N GLY A 192 2.17 -6.25 1.37
CA GLY A 192 0.92 -6.99 1.21
C GLY A 192 0.15 -6.62 -0.05
N LEU A 193 -1.18 -6.79 -0.01
CA LEU A 193 -2.08 -6.34 -1.06
C LEU A 193 -2.52 -4.90 -0.78
N HIS A 194 -1.65 -3.96 -1.12
CA HIS A 194 -1.92 -2.52 -0.99
C HIS A 194 -2.38 -1.93 -2.33
N GLU A 195 -3.39 -1.04 -2.33
CA GLU A 195 -3.93 -0.43 -3.56
C GLU A 195 -2.82 0.24 -4.41
N LEU A 196 -1.88 0.95 -3.77
CA LEU A 196 -0.72 1.55 -4.47
C LEU A 196 0.19 0.56 -5.22
N LEU A 197 0.21 -0.72 -4.84
CA LEU A 197 0.97 -1.71 -5.60
C LEU A 197 0.31 -2.03 -6.94
N VAL A 198 -1.03 -1.90 -7.02
CA VAL A 198 -1.75 -2.02 -8.30
C VAL A 198 -1.28 -0.93 -9.25
N ASP A 199 -1.14 0.30 -8.76
CA ASP A 199 -0.66 1.44 -9.55
C ASP A 199 0.77 1.20 -10.05
N VAL A 200 1.68 0.76 -9.17
CA VAL A 200 3.08 0.46 -9.54
C VAL A 200 3.16 -0.65 -10.60
N VAL A 201 2.34 -1.70 -10.47
CA VAL A 201 2.31 -2.80 -11.46
C VAL A 201 1.76 -2.29 -12.80
N ASN A 202 0.67 -1.53 -12.80
CA ASN A 202 0.09 -0.97 -14.01
C ASN A 202 1.04 0.02 -14.71
N ASP A 203 1.70 0.89 -13.95
CA ASP A 203 2.74 1.80 -14.44
C ASP A 203 3.87 1.04 -15.14
N ARG A 204 4.40 -0.01 -14.48
CA ARG A 204 5.46 -0.85 -15.06
C ARG A 204 5.01 -1.52 -16.35
N ILE A 205 3.79 -2.05 -16.41
CA ILE A 205 3.23 -2.69 -17.61
C ILE A 205 3.17 -1.68 -18.76
N ASN A 206 2.58 -0.51 -18.52
CA ASN A 206 2.41 0.52 -19.55
C ASN A 206 3.75 1.04 -20.07
N HIS A 207 4.73 1.24 -19.17
CA HIS A 207 6.08 1.63 -19.57
C HIS A 207 6.75 0.55 -20.44
N CYS A 208 6.67 -0.73 -20.05
CA CYS A 208 7.21 -1.82 -20.85
C CYS A 208 6.52 -1.95 -22.22
N LEU A 209 5.20 -1.74 -22.30
CA LEU A 209 4.46 -1.73 -23.57
C LEU A 209 4.91 -0.57 -24.48
N SER A 210 5.08 0.62 -23.90
CA SER A 210 5.55 1.81 -24.62
C SER A 210 6.98 1.60 -25.16
N HIS A 211 7.86 0.98 -24.35
CA HIS A 211 9.19 0.60 -24.81
C HIS A 211 9.15 -0.35 -26.01
N VAL A 212 8.33 -1.41 -25.92
CA VAL A 212 8.16 -2.39 -27.00
C VAL A 212 7.56 -1.77 -28.26
N ALA A 213 6.75 -0.71 -28.13
CA ALA A 213 6.22 0.08 -29.24
C ALA A 213 7.26 1.04 -29.86
N GLY A 214 8.43 1.21 -29.24
CA GLY A 214 9.48 2.13 -29.69
C GLY A 214 9.26 3.58 -29.25
N GLU A 215 8.42 3.79 -28.23
CA GLU A 215 8.03 5.13 -27.75
C GLU A 215 8.84 5.57 -26.52
N GLU A 216 9.45 4.63 -25.79
CA GLU A 216 10.22 4.86 -24.57
C GLU A 216 11.50 4.02 -24.54
N ASP A 217 12.48 4.44 -23.74
CA ASP A 217 13.69 3.65 -23.47
C ASP A 217 13.41 2.42 -22.58
N GLU A 218 14.39 1.51 -22.45
CA GLU A 218 14.26 0.36 -21.55
C GLU A 218 14.09 0.84 -20.10
N CYS A 219 13.13 0.25 -19.39
CA CYS A 219 12.96 0.54 -17.97
C CYS A 219 14.18 0.09 -17.15
N SER A 220 14.40 0.70 -15.97
CA SER A 220 15.54 0.41 -15.10
C SER A 220 15.73 -1.07 -14.73
N VAL A 221 14.66 -1.87 -14.73
CA VAL A 221 14.71 -3.31 -14.43
C VAL A 221 15.05 -4.15 -15.66
N CYS A 222 14.65 -3.70 -16.85
CA CYS A 222 14.85 -4.43 -18.09
C CYS A 222 16.14 -4.04 -18.83
N ALA A 223 16.69 -2.86 -18.50
CA ALA A 223 17.89 -2.31 -19.12
C ALA A 223 19.01 -3.34 -19.27
N GLY A 224 19.43 -3.61 -20.51
CA GLY A 224 20.52 -4.54 -20.84
C GLY A 224 20.18 -6.03 -20.69
N THR A 225 18.96 -6.39 -20.30
CA THR A 225 18.53 -7.79 -20.14
C THR A 225 17.90 -8.40 -21.39
N GLN A 226 17.47 -7.55 -22.34
CA GLN A 226 16.67 -7.93 -23.52
C GLN A 226 15.37 -8.68 -23.17
N LYS A 227 14.85 -8.51 -21.95
CA LYS A 227 13.62 -9.16 -21.46
C LYS A 227 12.35 -8.38 -21.78
N CYS A 228 12.43 -7.07 -21.99
CA CYS A 228 11.30 -6.25 -22.39
C CYS A 228 11.03 -6.39 -23.90
N ARG A 229 10.48 -7.53 -24.32
CA ARG A 229 10.21 -7.83 -25.72
C ARG A 229 8.96 -8.68 -25.89
N VAL A 230 8.41 -8.68 -27.10
CA VAL A 230 7.37 -9.63 -27.49
C VAL A 230 8.01 -11.01 -27.71
N TYR A 231 7.42 -12.03 -27.11
CA TYR A 231 7.76 -13.44 -27.37
C TYR A 231 6.69 -14.03 -28.29
N ASN A 232 7.05 -14.46 -29.49
CA ASN A 232 6.18 -15.22 -30.37
C ASN A 232 6.62 -16.69 -30.34
N GLU A 233 5.67 -17.63 -30.22
CA GLU A 233 6.01 -19.04 -30.38
C GLU A 233 6.38 -19.31 -31.85
N GLY A 234 7.65 -19.66 -32.12
CA GLY A 234 8.09 -20.11 -33.45
C GLY A 234 9.31 -19.41 -34.07
N SER A 235 10.09 -18.61 -33.32
CA SER A 235 11.35 -18.02 -33.79
C SER A 235 12.53 -18.42 -32.92
#